data_AF-A0A9X5X9H6-F1
#
_entry.id   AF-A0A9X5X9H6-F1
#
_cell.length_a   1.000
_cell.length_b   1.000
_cell.length_c   1.000
_cell.angle_alpha   90.00
_cell.angle_beta   90.00
_cell.angle_gamma   90.00
#
_symmetry.space_group_name_H-M   'P 1'
#
loop_
_entity.id
_entity.type
_entity.pdbx_description
1 polymer ?
#
loop_
_entity_poly.entity_id
_entity_poly.type
_entity_poly.pdbx_seq_one_letter_code
_entity_poly.pdbx_strand_id
1 'polypeptide(L)'
;TWELSVQCDPDHTPARPLFCDDPEADLALSRAELTDGRLEVAGTEVPARLIWYRGSALPSAVLTEIWDRHFPVRAPIVRWLRLLADDPRPQVWMRAAVAAGEPCARDFDHGYAELIRPLAEAATPRRRIFAATTLDQAAGHASHRKAVRKLVDDWSRYGTKALRWTAAMALGYGNAADTTEDALDALARIGVRDDGEQLAVASFNAVRLLALPDGAKVLRRMADWTHH
;
A
#
# COMPACT_ATOMS: atom_id res chain seq x y z
N THR A 1 -27.36 -21.77 22.59
CA THR A 1 -28.17 -21.08 21.57
C THR A 1 -27.28 -20.03 20.97
N TRP A 2 -26.88 -20.20 19.71
CA TRP A 2 -25.91 -19.34 19.03
C TRP A 2 -26.63 -18.13 18.45
N GLU A 3 -26.50 -16.96 19.07
CA GLU A 3 -26.99 -15.70 18.53
C GLU A 3 -25.95 -15.12 17.56
N LEU A 4 -25.95 -15.64 16.33
CA LEU A 4 -25.39 -14.97 15.17
C LEU A 4 -26.49 -14.08 14.56
N SER A 5 -26.88 -13.05 15.31
CA SER A 5 -27.77 -12.00 14.81
C SER A 5 -27.38 -10.65 15.40
N VAL A 6 -26.17 -10.20 15.08
CA VAL A 6 -25.94 -8.75 15.03
C VAL A 6 -26.44 -8.29 13.67
N GLN A 7 -27.77 -8.17 13.54
CA GLN A 7 -28.31 -7.19 12.60
C GLN A 7 -27.87 -5.83 13.15
N CYS A 8 -26.77 -5.29 12.61
CA CYS A 8 -26.41 -3.90 12.84
C CYS A 8 -27.56 -3.05 12.30
N ASP A 9 -28.30 -2.44 13.20
CA ASP A 9 -29.17 -1.32 12.91
C ASP A 9 -28.39 -0.30 12.05
N PRO A 10 -28.84 0.00 10.82
CA PRO A 10 -28.12 0.90 9.91
C PRO A 10 -27.97 2.32 10.45
N ASP A 11 -28.77 2.70 11.45
CA ASP A 11 -28.74 4.03 12.07
C ASP A 11 -27.74 4.14 13.24
N HIS A 12 -27.15 3.01 13.68
CA HIS A 12 -26.20 2.99 14.80
C HIS A 12 -24.77 2.66 14.34
N THR A 13 -23.79 3.33 14.95
CA THR A 13 -22.38 2.98 14.75
C THR A 13 -22.16 1.55 15.26
N PRO A 14 -21.66 0.60 14.45
CA PRO A 14 -21.39 -0.75 14.90
C PRO A 14 -20.43 -0.71 16.09
N ALA A 15 -20.91 -1.09 17.27
CA ALA A 15 -20.11 -1.17 18.48
C ALA A 15 -19.80 -2.64 18.75
N ARG A 16 -18.51 -2.99 18.72
CA ARG A 16 -18.04 -4.31 19.13
C ARG A 16 -18.07 -4.34 20.67
N PRO A 17 -18.75 -5.30 21.32
CA PRO A 17 -18.78 -5.36 22.77
C PRO A 17 -17.37 -5.58 23.31
N LEU A 18 -16.93 -4.75 24.26
CA LEU A 18 -15.53 -4.69 24.75
C LEU A 18 -15.00 -6.00 25.37
N PHE A 19 -15.89 -6.90 25.78
CA PHE A 19 -15.55 -8.14 26.49
C PHE A 19 -16.24 -9.39 25.94
N CYS A 20 -16.71 -9.35 24.68
CA CYS A 20 -17.36 -10.51 24.03
C CYS A 20 -16.45 -11.26 23.05
N ASP A 21 -15.19 -10.85 22.93
CA ASP A 21 -14.22 -11.55 22.08
C ASP A 21 -13.67 -12.76 22.84
N ASP A 22 -14.03 -13.97 22.38
CA ASP A 22 -13.30 -15.19 22.72
C ASP A 22 -12.14 -15.35 21.71
N PRO A 23 -10.88 -15.12 22.13
CA PRO A 23 -9.74 -15.18 21.21
C PRO A 23 -9.58 -16.54 20.52
N GLU A 24 -10.00 -17.63 21.16
CA GLU A 24 -9.95 -18.97 20.56
C GLU A 24 -10.99 -19.11 19.45
N ALA A 25 -12.21 -18.62 19.68
CA ALA A 25 -13.25 -18.56 18.66
C ALA A 25 -12.85 -17.64 17.49
N ASP A 26 -12.29 -16.46 17.75
CA ASP A 26 -11.84 -15.53 16.71
C ASP A 26 -10.75 -16.14 15.82
N LEU A 27 -9.78 -16.85 16.43
CA LEU A 27 -8.75 -17.60 15.68
C LEU A 27 -9.37 -18.71 14.82
N ALA A 28 -10.31 -19.47 15.38
CA ALA A 28 -10.98 -20.55 14.65
C ALA A 28 -11.81 -20.01 13.47
N LEU A 29 -12.61 -18.97 13.70
CA LEU A 29 -13.45 -18.31 12.70
C LEU A 29 -12.63 -17.65 11.59
N SER A 30 -11.47 -17.09 11.94
CA SER A 30 -10.55 -16.48 10.98
C SER A 30 -9.70 -17.51 10.24
N ARG A 31 -9.84 -18.82 10.55
CA ARG A 31 -8.94 -19.90 10.11
C ARG A 31 -7.47 -19.50 10.29
N ALA A 32 -7.15 -18.95 11.45
CA ALA A 32 -5.83 -18.46 11.78
C ALA A 32 -5.11 -19.35 12.79
N GLU A 33 -3.82 -19.10 12.99
CA GLU A 33 -3.00 -19.75 13.99
C GLU A 33 -2.14 -18.72 14.73
N LEU A 34 -1.84 -19.04 15.99
CA LEU A 34 -0.88 -18.29 16.79
C LEU A 34 0.51 -18.84 16.53
N THR A 35 1.45 -17.94 16.25
CA THR A 35 2.85 -18.27 16.06
C THR A 35 3.69 -17.35 16.93
N ASP A 36 4.61 -17.93 17.70
CA ASP A 36 5.62 -17.15 18.38
C ASP A 36 6.57 -16.53 17.35
N GLY A 37 6.82 -15.25 17.49
CA GLY A 37 7.66 -14.49 16.58
C GLY A 37 8.38 -13.36 17.30
N ARG A 38 8.99 -12.49 16.50
CA ARG A 38 9.63 -11.28 16.99
C ARG A 38 9.09 -10.07 16.24
N LEU A 39 9.01 -8.95 16.93
CA LEU A 39 8.64 -7.67 16.38
C LEU A 39 9.72 -6.66 16.72
N GLU A 40 10.10 -5.85 15.74
CA GLU A 40 10.93 -4.69 15.99
C GLU A 40 10.11 -3.62 16.72
N VAL A 41 10.59 -3.20 17.90
CA VAL A 41 10.05 -2.09 18.68
C VAL A 41 11.21 -1.17 19.03
N ALA A 42 11.19 0.04 18.48
CA ALA A 42 12.23 1.05 18.68
C ALA A 42 13.66 0.52 18.39
N GLY A 43 13.84 -0.18 17.27
CA GLY A 43 15.13 -0.75 16.88
C GLY A 43 15.56 -2.01 17.63
N THR A 44 14.70 -2.56 18.52
CA THR A 44 14.98 -3.77 19.28
C THR A 44 13.96 -4.86 18.98
N GLU A 45 14.43 -6.07 18.70
CA GLU A 45 13.59 -7.25 18.50
C GLU A 45 13.03 -7.77 19.84
N VAL A 46 11.71 -7.71 20.01
CA VAL A 46 11.01 -8.23 21.20
C VAL A 46 10.18 -9.46 20.84
N PRO A 47 10.10 -10.49 21.71
CA PRO A 47 9.20 -11.62 21.51
C PRO A 47 7.74 -11.16 21.42
N ALA A 48 6.98 -11.74 20.50
CA ALA A 48 5.58 -11.43 20.28
C ALA A 48 4.79 -12.67 19.86
N ARG A 49 3.51 -12.72 20.21
CA ARG A 49 2.56 -13.68 19.64
C ARG A 49 1.91 -13.06 18.42
N LEU A 50 2.11 -13.69 17.27
CA LEU A 50 1.60 -13.25 15.98
C LEU A 50 0.43 -14.13 15.55
N ILE A 51 -0.47 -13.57 14.74
CA ILE A 51 -1.61 -14.28 14.15
C ILE A 51 -1.39 -14.36 12.65
N TRP A 52 -1.46 -15.57 12.11
CA TRP A 52 -1.33 -15.86 10.68
C TRP A 52 -2.55 -16.61 10.17
N TYR A 53 -3.00 -16.30 8.95
CA TYR A 53 -4.00 -17.13 8.28
C TYR A 53 -3.40 -18.50 7.94
N ARG A 54 -4.18 -19.57 8.11
CA ARG A 54 -3.86 -20.93 7.66
C ARG A 54 -4.02 -21.01 6.14
N GLY A 55 -3.04 -20.43 5.43
CA GLY A 55 -2.97 -20.40 3.98
C GLY A 55 -2.72 -18.99 3.45
N SER A 56 -1.70 -18.86 2.60
CA SER A 56 -1.27 -17.58 2.02
C SER A 56 -2.31 -16.94 1.08
N ALA A 57 -3.22 -17.73 0.52
CA ALA A 57 -4.29 -17.25 -0.36
C ALA A 57 -5.51 -16.69 0.39
N LEU A 58 -5.69 -17.05 1.67
CA LEU A 58 -6.90 -16.71 2.42
C LEU A 58 -7.10 -15.19 2.65
N PRO A 59 -6.06 -14.38 2.96
CA PRO A 59 -6.25 -12.93 3.11
C PRO A 59 -6.83 -12.26 1.85
N SER A 60 -6.28 -12.58 0.68
CA SER A 60 -6.75 -12.05 -0.61
C SER A 60 -8.16 -12.54 -0.94
N ALA A 61 -8.47 -13.81 -0.65
CA ALA A 61 -9.81 -14.37 -0.84
C ALA A 61 -10.87 -13.69 0.03
N VAL A 62 -10.56 -13.41 1.30
CA VAL A 62 -11.46 -12.68 2.23
C VAL A 62 -11.70 -11.27 1.73
N LEU A 63 -10.65 -10.54 1.36
CA LEU A 63 -10.78 -9.18 0.83
C LEU A 63 -11.59 -9.15 -0.47
N THR A 64 -11.38 -10.14 -1.34
CA THR A 64 -12.15 -10.31 -2.58
C THR A 64 -13.63 -10.55 -2.29
N GLU A 65 -13.96 -11.50 -1.42
CA GLU A 65 -15.34 -11.85 -1.10
C GLU A 65 -16.09 -10.65 -0.48
N ILE A 66 -15.44 -9.95 0.44
CA ILE A 66 -15.98 -8.73 1.05
C ILE A 66 -16.28 -7.68 -0.02
N TRP A 67 -15.34 -7.47 -0.94
CA TRP A 67 -15.47 -6.42 -1.94
C TRP A 67 -16.50 -6.73 -3.03
N ASP A 68 -16.59 -7.99 -3.44
CA ASP A 68 -17.46 -8.45 -4.52
C ASP A 68 -18.91 -8.68 -4.06
N ARG A 69 -19.12 -9.11 -2.80
CA ARG A 69 -20.46 -9.49 -2.31
C ARG A 69 -21.07 -8.54 -1.29
N HIS A 70 -20.27 -7.68 -0.66
CA HIS A 70 -20.72 -6.80 0.41
C HIS A 70 -20.52 -5.31 0.08
N PHE A 71 -21.09 -4.85 -1.03
CA PHE A 71 -20.99 -3.45 -1.48
C PHE A 71 -21.18 -2.38 -0.38
N PRO A 72 -22.14 -2.51 0.57
CA PRO A 72 -22.32 -1.51 1.62
C PRO A 72 -21.11 -1.31 2.54
N VAL A 73 -20.20 -2.30 2.63
CA VAL A 73 -19.02 -2.20 3.51
C VAL A 73 -17.83 -1.49 2.86
N ARG A 74 -17.86 -1.23 1.55
CA ARG A 74 -16.75 -0.57 0.83
C ARG A 74 -16.39 0.79 1.43
N ALA A 75 -17.39 1.65 1.64
CA ALA A 75 -17.16 2.97 2.24
C ALA A 75 -16.62 2.90 3.69
N PRO A 76 -17.19 2.08 4.60
CA PRO A 76 -16.58 1.79 5.90
C PRO A 76 -15.13 1.31 5.84
N ILE A 77 -14.81 0.38 4.94
CA ILE A 77 -13.45 -0.16 4.78
C ILE A 77 -12.50 0.93 4.30
N VAL A 78 -12.87 1.72 3.30
CA VAL A 78 -12.04 2.83 2.81
C VAL A 78 -11.78 3.84 3.92
N ARG A 79 -12.80 4.21 4.69
CA ARG A 79 -12.65 5.10 5.84
C ARG A 79 -11.68 4.51 6.87
N TRP A 80 -11.81 3.23 7.19
CA TRP A 80 -10.91 2.53 8.10
C TRP A 80 -9.47 2.50 7.58
N LEU A 81 -9.25 2.19 6.29
CA LEU A 81 -7.92 2.22 5.67
C LEU A 81 -7.30 3.63 5.71
N ARG A 82 -8.09 4.68 5.46
CA ARG A 82 -7.63 6.08 5.62
C ARG A 82 -7.22 6.38 7.07
N LEU A 83 -7.92 5.86 8.08
CA LEU A 83 -7.52 5.99 9.48
C LEU A 83 -6.21 5.25 9.76
N LEU A 84 -6.05 4.03 9.24
CA LEU A 84 -4.81 3.27 9.40
C LEU A 84 -3.63 3.93 8.71
N ALA A 85 -3.83 4.68 7.63
CA ALA A 85 -2.77 5.45 6.98
C ALA A 85 -2.14 6.50 7.90
N ASP A 86 -2.82 6.89 8.98
CA ASP A 86 -2.29 7.82 9.99
C ASP A 86 -1.69 7.12 11.22
N ASP A 87 -1.81 5.78 11.35
CA ASP A 87 -1.26 5.06 12.50
C ASP A 87 0.27 5.30 12.61
N PRO A 88 0.78 5.62 13.81
CA PRO A 88 2.21 5.91 13.98
C PRO A 88 3.11 4.68 13.76
N ARG A 89 2.56 3.47 13.80
CA ARG A 89 3.31 2.22 13.76
C ARG A 89 3.49 1.71 12.32
N PRO A 90 4.73 1.61 11.80
CA PRO A 90 5.00 1.12 10.45
C PRO A 90 4.37 -0.23 10.12
N GLN A 91 4.39 -1.16 11.07
CA GLN A 91 3.82 -2.49 10.93
C GLN A 91 2.29 -2.49 10.73
N VAL A 92 1.60 -1.42 11.11
CA VAL A 92 0.15 -1.30 10.93
C VAL A 92 -0.16 -0.69 9.57
N TRP A 93 0.30 0.54 9.33
CA TRP A 93 -0.09 1.26 8.11
C TRP A 93 0.49 0.62 6.84
N MET A 94 1.69 0.00 6.91
CA MET A 94 2.28 -0.69 5.76
C MET A 94 1.44 -1.92 5.38
N ARG A 95 1.03 -2.73 6.35
CA ARG A 95 0.16 -3.89 6.11
C ARG A 95 -1.20 -3.48 5.57
N ALA A 96 -1.76 -2.37 6.08
CA ALA A 96 -2.99 -1.79 5.57
C ALA A 96 -2.84 -1.31 4.11
N ALA A 97 -1.72 -0.66 3.77
CA ALA A 97 -1.45 -0.21 2.41
C ALA A 97 -1.29 -1.38 1.43
N VAL A 98 -0.65 -2.47 1.87
CA VAL A 98 -0.54 -3.70 1.10
C VAL A 98 -1.91 -4.34 0.88
N ALA A 99 -2.68 -4.50 1.96
CA ALA A 99 -4.03 -5.07 1.90
C ALA A 99 -4.97 -4.24 1.02
N ALA A 100 -4.84 -2.91 1.02
CA ALA A 100 -5.62 -2.02 0.18
C ALA A 100 -5.42 -2.22 -1.33
N GLY A 101 -4.30 -2.82 -1.75
CA GLY A 101 -4.02 -3.11 -3.16
C GLY A 101 -5.03 -4.08 -3.77
N GLU A 102 -5.46 -5.11 -3.03
CA GLU A 102 -6.41 -6.13 -3.51
C GLU A 102 -7.78 -5.53 -3.87
N PRO A 103 -8.51 -4.82 -2.97
CA PRO A 103 -9.79 -4.22 -3.34
C PRO A 103 -9.65 -3.16 -4.44
N CYS A 104 -8.54 -2.41 -4.47
CA CYS A 104 -8.26 -1.48 -5.58
C CYS A 104 -8.04 -2.21 -6.92
N ALA A 105 -7.53 -3.45 -6.93
CA ALA A 105 -7.43 -4.26 -8.15
C ALA A 105 -8.77 -4.89 -8.57
N ARG A 106 -9.83 -4.78 -7.77
CA ARG A 106 -11.19 -5.24 -8.10
C ARG A 106 -12.07 -4.12 -8.61
N ASP A 107 -11.97 -2.96 -7.97
CA ASP A 107 -12.68 -1.74 -8.35
C ASP A 107 -11.69 -0.57 -8.34
N PHE A 108 -10.91 -0.48 -9.41
CA PHE A 108 -9.83 0.52 -9.49
C PHE A 108 -10.38 1.94 -9.53
N ASP A 109 -11.54 2.17 -10.14
CA ASP A 109 -12.14 3.49 -10.18
C ASP A 109 -12.53 3.97 -8.77
N HIS A 110 -13.28 3.15 -8.03
CA HIS A 110 -13.64 3.47 -6.65
C HIS A 110 -12.42 3.57 -5.73
N GLY A 111 -11.50 2.60 -5.80
CA GLY A 111 -10.28 2.60 -5.00
C GLY A 111 -9.37 3.79 -5.32
N TYR A 112 -9.30 4.21 -6.58
CA TYR A 112 -8.55 5.37 -6.99
C TYR A 112 -9.17 6.67 -6.44
N ALA A 113 -10.46 6.88 -6.69
CA ALA A 113 -11.17 8.08 -6.29
C ALA A 113 -11.25 8.22 -4.76
N GLU A 114 -11.55 7.12 -4.06
CA GLU A 114 -11.82 7.14 -2.63
C GLU A 114 -10.63 6.74 -1.75
N LEU A 115 -9.51 6.26 -2.28
CA LEU A 115 -8.36 5.93 -1.41
C LEU A 115 -7.06 6.48 -1.95
N ILE A 116 -6.67 6.08 -3.16
CA ILE A 116 -5.34 6.36 -3.67
C ILE A 116 -5.16 7.87 -3.88
N ARG A 117 -6.07 8.54 -4.59
CA ARG A 117 -5.90 9.95 -4.95
C ARG A 117 -5.88 10.88 -3.72
N PRO A 118 -6.84 10.81 -2.76
CA PRO A 118 -6.80 11.65 -1.57
C PRO A 118 -5.53 11.47 -0.73
N LEU A 119 -4.99 10.25 -0.65
CA LEU A 119 -3.77 9.96 0.08
C LEU A 119 -2.50 10.36 -0.70
N ALA A 120 -2.52 10.26 -2.03
CA ALA A 120 -1.44 10.67 -2.92
C ALA A 120 -1.24 12.20 -2.96
N GLU A 121 -2.32 12.96 -2.77
CA GLU A 121 -2.31 14.44 -2.71
C GLU A 121 -2.14 14.97 -1.28
N ALA A 122 -2.12 14.10 -0.26
CA ALA A 122 -2.04 14.51 1.14
C ALA A 122 -0.73 15.21 1.50
N ALA A 123 -0.81 16.17 2.44
CA ALA A 123 0.36 16.90 2.93
C ALA A 123 1.38 15.98 3.63
N THR A 124 0.91 14.98 4.37
CA THR A 124 1.78 14.11 5.16
C THR A 124 2.49 13.08 4.26
N PRO A 125 3.83 12.92 4.37
CA PRO A 125 4.55 11.90 3.60
C PRO A 125 4.01 10.49 3.82
N ARG A 126 3.60 10.14 5.05
CA ARG A 126 3.08 8.81 5.39
C ARG A 126 1.89 8.39 4.51
N ARG A 127 0.90 9.27 4.35
CA ARG A 127 -0.27 9.00 3.49
C ARG A 127 0.13 8.83 2.02
N ARG A 128 1.11 9.60 1.55
CA ARG A 128 1.64 9.46 0.19
C ARG A 128 2.38 8.12 -0.01
N ILE A 129 3.13 7.67 0.98
CA ILE A 129 3.77 6.34 0.95
C ILE A 129 2.70 5.23 0.96
N PHE A 130 1.63 5.39 1.74
CA PHE A 130 0.49 4.47 1.73
C PHE A 130 -0.07 4.34 0.30
N ALA A 131 -0.41 5.47 -0.34
CA ALA A 131 -0.91 5.47 -1.71
C ALA A 131 0.06 4.83 -2.72
N ALA A 132 1.36 5.15 -2.63
CA ALA A 132 2.38 4.55 -3.49
C ALA A 132 2.49 3.03 -3.31
N THR A 133 2.37 2.55 -2.07
CA THR A 133 2.40 1.11 -1.74
C THR A 133 1.15 0.40 -2.27
N THR A 134 -0.03 1.01 -2.12
CA THR A 134 -1.28 0.48 -2.67
C THR A 134 -1.22 0.39 -4.21
N LEU A 135 -0.67 1.40 -4.88
CA LEU A 135 -0.44 1.38 -6.33
C LEU A 135 0.52 0.26 -6.76
N ASP A 136 1.62 0.08 -6.03
CA ASP A 136 2.56 -1.01 -6.28
C ASP A 136 1.88 -2.39 -6.21
N GLN A 137 1.09 -2.62 -5.15
CA GLN A 137 0.34 -3.87 -5.02
C GLN A 137 -0.67 -4.06 -6.14
N ALA A 138 -1.42 -3.02 -6.51
CA ALA A 138 -2.35 -3.07 -7.65
C ALA A 138 -1.61 -3.38 -8.98
N ALA A 139 -0.41 -2.82 -9.18
CA ALA A 139 0.41 -3.07 -10.36
C ALA A 139 0.97 -4.51 -10.44
N GLY A 140 0.99 -5.23 -9.31
CA GLY A 140 1.27 -6.67 -9.28
C GLY A 140 0.29 -7.45 -10.16
N HIS A 141 -0.97 -7.03 -10.23
CA HIS A 141 -2.00 -7.66 -11.07
C HIS A 141 -1.83 -7.25 -12.54
N ALA A 142 -1.67 -8.24 -13.42
CA ALA A 142 -1.47 -8.02 -14.85
C ALA A 142 -2.59 -7.18 -15.51
N SER A 143 -3.83 -7.31 -15.02
CA SER A 143 -5.00 -6.56 -15.48
C SER A 143 -4.90 -5.05 -15.20
N HIS A 144 -4.15 -4.63 -14.18
CA HIS A 144 -4.10 -3.24 -13.71
C HIS A 144 -2.75 -2.58 -13.93
N ARG A 145 -1.68 -3.37 -14.13
CA ARG A 145 -0.31 -2.88 -14.30
C ARG A 145 -0.18 -1.75 -15.31
N LYS A 146 -0.79 -1.89 -16.50
CA LYS A 146 -0.74 -0.85 -17.54
C LYS A 146 -1.40 0.45 -17.11
N ALA A 147 -2.55 0.37 -16.41
CA ALA A 147 -3.26 1.53 -15.91
C ALA A 147 -2.46 2.26 -14.82
N VAL A 148 -1.87 1.51 -13.88
CA VAL A 148 -1.00 2.08 -12.83
C VAL A 148 0.23 2.74 -13.43
N ARG A 149 0.92 2.09 -14.37
CA ARG A 149 2.08 2.66 -15.07
C ARG A 149 1.74 3.99 -15.75
N LYS A 150 0.62 4.04 -16.49
CA LYS A 150 0.14 5.27 -17.12
C LYS A 150 -0.13 6.36 -16.08
N LEU A 151 -0.83 6.03 -15.00
CA LEU A 151 -1.15 6.98 -13.93
C LEU A 151 0.11 7.56 -13.29
N VAL A 152 1.10 6.72 -12.99
CA VAL A 152 2.37 7.13 -12.38
C VAL A 152 3.20 7.97 -13.35
N ASP A 153 3.24 7.63 -14.64
CA ASP A 153 3.90 8.46 -15.66
C ASP A 153 3.22 9.84 -15.78
N ASP A 154 1.87 9.88 -15.86
CA ASP A 154 1.11 11.13 -15.90
C ASP A 154 1.38 12.00 -14.66
N TRP A 155 1.40 11.40 -13.46
CA TRP A 155 1.76 12.10 -12.23
C TRP A 155 3.20 12.60 -12.22
N SER A 156 4.15 11.82 -12.75
CA SER A 156 5.56 12.22 -12.84
C SER A 156 5.75 13.46 -13.72
N ARG A 157 4.97 13.60 -14.80
CA ARG A 157 5.10 14.66 -15.80
C ARG A 157 4.28 15.90 -15.48
N TYR A 158 3.03 15.69 -15.08
CA TYR A 158 2.00 16.73 -15.03
C TYR A 158 1.35 16.87 -13.65
N GLY A 159 1.62 15.94 -12.73
CA GLY A 159 1.07 15.98 -11.38
C GLY A 159 1.56 17.19 -10.57
N THR A 160 0.82 17.53 -9.51
CA THR A 160 1.28 18.50 -8.50
C THR A 160 2.56 18.00 -7.82
N LYS A 161 3.23 18.87 -7.04
CA LYS A 161 4.40 18.47 -6.24
C LYS A 161 4.11 17.25 -5.36
N ALA A 162 2.91 17.17 -4.76
CA ALA A 162 2.50 16.02 -3.97
C ALA A 162 2.38 14.73 -4.81
N LEU A 163 1.73 14.80 -5.96
CA LEU A 163 1.57 13.66 -6.88
C LEU A 163 2.91 13.18 -7.45
N ARG A 164 3.79 14.10 -7.87
CA ARG A 164 5.16 13.75 -8.33
C ARG A 164 5.96 13.04 -7.23
N TRP A 165 5.83 13.49 -5.99
CA TRP A 165 6.48 12.84 -4.85
C TRP A 165 5.96 11.41 -4.66
N THR A 166 4.65 11.22 -4.75
CA THR A 166 4.01 9.89 -4.66
C THR A 166 4.43 8.99 -5.82
N ALA A 167 4.51 9.55 -7.04
CA ALA A 167 5.00 8.86 -8.22
C ALA A 167 6.46 8.38 -8.04
N ALA A 168 7.35 9.22 -7.50
CA ALA A 168 8.73 8.83 -7.20
C ALA A 168 8.80 7.62 -6.24
N MET A 169 7.97 7.62 -5.19
CA MET A 169 7.86 6.47 -4.28
C MET A 169 7.35 5.21 -5.00
N ALA A 170 6.30 5.33 -5.83
CA ALA A 170 5.73 4.21 -6.59
C ALA A 170 6.77 3.58 -7.54
N LEU A 171 7.53 4.42 -8.25
CA LEU A 171 8.61 3.99 -9.15
C LEU A 171 9.68 3.18 -8.41
N GLY A 172 10.06 3.58 -7.19
CA GLY A 172 11.06 2.89 -6.39
C GLY A 172 10.66 1.48 -5.92
N TYR A 173 9.38 1.10 -5.99
CA TYR A 173 8.95 -0.29 -5.75
C TYR A 173 9.14 -1.20 -6.97
N GLY A 174 9.29 -0.62 -8.17
CA GLY A 174 9.66 -1.35 -9.40
C GLY A 174 8.51 -1.80 -10.30
N ASN A 175 7.26 -1.90 -9.82
CA ASN A 175 6.13 -2.34 -10.66
C ASN A 175 5.47 -1.19 -11.45
N ALA A 176 5.75 0.06 -11.08
CA ALA A 176 5.10 1.25 -11.63
C ALA A 176 5.70 1.80 -12.94
N ALA A 177 6.68 1.11 -13.51
CA ALA A 177 7.26 1.43 -14.83
C ALA A 177 7.34 0.17 -15.71
N ASP A 178 7.50 0.35 -17.03
CA ASP A 178 7.67 -0.75 -17.98
C ASP A 178 9.04 -1.43 -17.79
N THR A 179 10.10 -0.63 -17.66
CA THR A 179 11.45 -1.09 -17.39
C THR A 179 12.09 -0.32 -16.23
N THR A 180 13.19 -0.86 -15.68
CA THR A 180 14.02 -0.14 -14.70
C THR A 180 14.62 1.14 -15.27
N GLU A 181 14.92 1.18 -16.56
CA GLU A 181 15.43 2.38 -17.24
C GLU A 181 14.35 3.47 -17.32
N ASP A 182 13.12 3.11 -17.68
CA ASP A 182 11.98 4.04 -17.67
C ASP A 182 11.73 4.63 -16.26
N ALA A 183 11.89 3.79 -15.22
CA ALA A 183 11.78 4.24 -13.84
C ALA A 183 12.89 5.24 -13.49
N LEU A 184 14.14 4.97 -13.86
CA LEU A 184 15.27 5.87 -13.62
C LEU A 184 15.13 7.18 -14.38
N ASP A 185 14.66 7.14 -15.63
CA ASP A 185 14.40 8.35 -16.42
C ASP A 185 13.27 9.19 -15.81
N ALA A 186 12.21 8.55 -15.32
CA ALA A 186 11.13 9.25 -14.60
C ALA A 186 11.62 9.85 -13.27
N LEU A 187 12.42 9.12 -12.50
CA LEU A 187 13.04 9.61 -11.26
C LEU A 187 13.99 10.77 -11.52
N ALA A 188 14.83 10.70 -12.56
CA ALA A 188 15.71 11.79 -12.97
C ALA A 188 14.89 13.04 -13.34
N ARG A 189 13.83 12.89 -14.16
CA ARG A 189 12.92 14.00 -14.50
C ARG A 189 12.29 14.65 -13.28
N ILE A 190 11.89 13.87 -12.28
CA ILE A 190 11.35 14.41 -11.01
C ILE A 190 12.45 15.12 -10.22
N GLY A 191 13.65 14.52 -10.15
CA GLY A 191 14.76 14.98 -9.33
C GLY A 191 15.42 16.26 -9.81
N VAL A 192 15.40 16.57 -11.11
CA VAL A 192 15.98 17.81 -11.67
C VAL A 192 14.99 18.96 -11.81
N ARG A 193 13.69 18.69 -11.66
CA ARG A 193 12.63 19.69 -11.81
C ARG A 193 12.64 20.69 -10.65
N ASP A 194 12.24 21.93 -10.94
CA ASP A 194 12.07 23.02 -9.96
C ASP A 194 13.33 23.18 -9.08
N ASP A 195 14.50 23.36 -9.72
CA ASP A 195 15.82 23.47 -9.06
C ASP A 195 16.15 22.33 -8.09
N GLY A 196 15.62 21.13 -8.36
CA GLY A 196 15.89 19.93 -7.58
C GLY A 196 15.10 19.83 -6.27
N GLU A 197 13.98 20.53 -6.14
CA GLU A 197 13.12 20.48 -4.96
C GLU A 197 12.70 19.05 -4.54
N GLN A 198 12.67 18.09 -5.48
CA GLN A 198 12.31 16.70 -5.23
C GLN A 198 13.49 15.72 -5.41
N LEU A 199 14.72 16.23 -5.46
CA LEU A 199 15.94 15.43 -5.62
C LEU A 199 16.08 14.35 -4.54
N ALA A 200 15.74 14.66 -3.29
CA ALA A 200 15.86 13.73 -2.17
C ALA A 200 14.98 12.48 -2.35
N VAL A 201 13.70 12.65 -2.70
CA VAL A 201 12.80 11.50 -2.93
C VAL A 201 13.15 10.74 -4.21
N ALA A 202 13.59 11.43 -5.25
CA ALA A 202 14.03 10.80 -6.49
C ALA A 202 15.27 9.93 -6.27
N SER A 203 16.30 10.48 -5.61
CA SER A 203 17.57 9.79 -5.32
C SER A 203 17.37 8.60 -4.38
N PHE A 204 16.54 8.76 -3.34
CA PHE A 204 16.19 7.67 -2.44
C PHE A 204 15.56 6.49 -3.19
N ASN A 205 14.63 6.77 -4.10
CA ASN A 205 13.96 5.71 -4.86
C ASN A 205 14.84 5.12 -5.97
N ALA A 206 15.78 5.89 -6.54
CA ALA A 206 16.80 5.35 -7.44
C ALA A 206 17.70 4.33 -6.72
N VAL A 207 18.13 4.65 -5.49
CA VAL A 207 18.89 3.71 -4.63
C VAL A 207 18.05 2.49 -4.28
N ARG A 208 16.75 2.67 -4.00
CA ARG A 208 15.86 1.55 -3.67
C ARG A 208 15.74 0.52 -4.79
N LEU A 209 15.80 0.95 -6.05
CA LEU A 209 15.82 0.05 -7.20
C LEU A 209 17.05 -0.90 -7.20
N LEU A 210 18.14 -0.58 -6.48
CA LEU A 210 19.29 -1.48 -6.33
C LEU A 210 18.96 -2.76 -5.57
N ALA A 211 17.94 -2.73 -4.70
CA ALA A 211 17.49 -3.90 -3.96
C ALA A 211 16.61 -4.84 -4.80
N LEU A 212 16.27 -4.45 -6.04
CA LEU A 212 15.46 -5.24 -6.96
C LEU A 212 16.34 -6.11 -7.87
N PRO A 213 15.78 -7.14 -8.55
CA PRO A 213 16.56 -8.07 -9.39
C PRO A 213 17.42 -7.41 -10.47
N ASP A 214 17.01 -6.23 -10.96
CA ASP A 214 17.70 -5.46 -12.00
C ASP A 214 18.76 -4.46 -11.46
N GLY A 215 19.21 -4.60 -10.20
CA GLY A 215 20.15 -3.67 -9.56
C GLY A 215 21.45 -3.40 -10.34
N ALA A 216 21.95 -4.38 -11.10
CA ALA A 216 23.13 -4.18 -11.96
C ALA A 216 22.90 -3.18 -13.12
N LYS A 217 21.66 -3.05 -13.62
CA LYS A 217 21.30 -2.01 -14.61
C LYS A 217 21.29 -0.62 -13.96
N VAL A 218 20.78 -0.53 -12.72
CA VAL A 218 20.75 0.72 -11.95
C VAL A 218 22.18 1.23 -11.72
N LEU A 219 23.11 0.38 -11.26
CA LEU A 219 24.51 0.77 -11.06
C LEU A 219 25.18 1.30 -12.33
N ARG A 220 24.95 0.65 -13.47
CA ARG A 220 25.48 1.12 -14.76
C ARG A 220 24.96 2.51 -15.11
N ARG A 221 23.63 2.70 -15.01
CA ARG A 221 23.00 4.00 -15.29
C ARG A 221 23.51 5.11 -14.35
N MET A 222 23.71 4.81 -13.07
CA MET A 222 24.26 5.77 -12.12
C MET A 222 25.73 6.11 -12.42
N ALA A 223 26.53 5.14 -12.84
CA ALA A 223 27.91 5.40 -13.27
C ALA A 223 27.95 6.33 -14.49
N ASP A 224 27.08 6.09 -15.49
CA ASP A 224 26.97 6.97 -16.66
C ASP A 224 26.66 8.41 -16.26
N TRP A 225 25.78 8.63 -15.28
CA TRP A 225 25.47 9.98 -14.77
C TRP A 225 26.65 10.68 -14.11
N THR A 226 27.60 9.94 -13.52
CA THR A 226 28.79 10.54 -12.87
C THR A 226 29.92 10.89 -13.84
N HIS A 227 29.83 10.43 -15.09
CA HIS A 227 30.82 10.69 -16.15
C HIS A 227 30.42 11.86 -17.06
N HIS A 228 29.30 12.51 -16.78
CA HIS A 228 28.80 13.71 -17.46
C HIS A 228 28.88 14.93 -16.53
#